data_AF-A0A379GEU7-F1
#
_entry.id   AF-A0A379GEU7-F1
#
_cell.length_a   1.000
_cell.length_b   1.000
_cell.length_c   1.000
_cell.angle_alpha   90.00
_cell.angle_beta   90.00
_cell.angle_gamma   90.00
#
_symmetry.space_group_name_H-M   'P 1'
#
loop_
_entity.id
_entity.type
_entity.pdbx_description
1 polymer ?
#
loop_
_entity_poly.entity_id
_entity_poly.type
_entity_poly.pdbx_seq_one_letter_code
_entity_poly.pdbx_strand_id
1 'polypeptide(L)' 'MAKQTPLYDEHVACGARMVDFHGWMMPLHYGSQIDEHHNVRQDAGMFDVSHMTIVDYMARKLKTFYVIY' A
#
# COMPACT_ATOMS: atom_id res chain seq x y z
N MET A 1 -4.80 17.52 7.44
CA MET A 1 -5.63 16.62 6.62
C MET A 1 -4.80 15.41 6.26
N ALA A 2 -5.38 14.21 6.33
CA ALA A 2 -4.70 13.00 5.88
C ALA A 2 -4.43 13.08 4.37
N LYS A 3 -3.29 12.55 3.93
CA LYS A 3 -2.88 12.47 2.53
C LYS A 3 -3.68 11.40 1.79
N GLN A 4 -3.89 11.58 0.50
CA GLN A 4 -4.56 10.60 -0.35
C GLN A 4 -3.53 9.96 -1.29
N THR A 5 -3.68 8.66 -1.56
CA THR A 5 -2.92 8.01 -2.62
C THR A 5 -3.50 8.42 -3.99
N PRO A 6 -2.74 8.26 -5.09
CA PRO A 6 -3.26 8.53 -6.43
C PRO A 6 -4.48 7.67 -6.81
N LEU A 7 -4.71 6.55 -6.11
CA LEU A 7 -5.81 5.62 -6.35
C LEU A 7 -7.02 5.86 -5.43
N TYR A 8 -7.06 7.00 -4.73
CA TYR A 8 -8.13 7.29 -3.77
C TYR A 8 -9.53 7.24 -4.40
N ASP A 9 -9.70 7.83 -5.58
CA ASP A 9 -11.00 7.89 -6.25
C ASP A 9 -11.45 6.50 -6.71
N GLU A 10 -10.52 5.67 -7.19
CA GLU A 10 -10.76 4.26 -7.52
C GLU A 10 -11.18 3.46 -6.29
N HIS A 11 -10.55 3.69 -5.13
CA HIS A 11 -10.95 3.03 -3.88
C HIS A 11 -12.38 3.38 -3.50
N VAL A 12 -12.76 4.65 -3.59
CA VAL A 12 -14.13 5.11 -3.32
C VAL A 12 -15.11 4.49 -4.30
N ALA A 13 -14.78 4.46 -5.60
CA ALA A 13 -15.62 3.85 -6.63
C ALA A 13 -15.80 2.33 -6.44
N CYS A 14 -14.77 1.63 -5.93
CA CYS A 14 -14.82 0.21 -5.58
C CYS A 14 -15.54 -0.09 -4.25
N GLY A 15 -16.12 0.92 -3.60
CA GLY A 15 -16.87 0.74 -2.34
C GLY A 15 -15.98 0.55 -1.11
N ALA A 16 -14.72 1.00 -1.17
CA ALA A 16 -13.80 0.88 -0.06
C ALA A 16 -14.27 1.68 1.16
N ARG A 17 -14.12 1.07 2.34
CA ARG A 17 -14.22 1.76 3.61
C ARG A 17 -12.92 2.48 3.90
N MET A 18 -12.88 3.77 3.60
CA MET A 18 -11.68 4.61 3.81
C MET A 18 -11.50 5.00 5.28
N VAL A 19 -10.26 4.88 5.77
CA VAL A 19 -9.87 5.25 7.15
C VAL A 19 -8.58 6.06 7.16
N ASP A 20 -8.37 6.85 8.20
CA ASP A 20 -7.08 7.50 8.45
C ASP A 20 -6.10 6.47 9.04
N PHE A 21 -5.13 6.08 8.23
CA PHE A 21 -4.04 5.20 8.61
C PHE A 21 -2.72 6.00 8.59
N HIS A 22 -2.23 6.35 9.78
CA HIS A 22 -0.97 7.11 9.96
C HIS A 22 -0.89 8.40 9.11
N GLY A 23 -2.01 9.09 8.94
CA GLY A 23 -2.08 10.31 8.14
C GLY A 23 -2.26 10.07 6.64
N TRP A 24 -2.63 8.87 6.21
CA TRP A 24 -3.03 8.52 4.85
C TRP A 24 -4.46 7.96 4.82
N MET A 25 -5.26 8.39 3.85
CA MET A 25 -6.58 7.82 3.58
C MET A 25 -6.41 6.51 2.82
N MET A 26 -6.59 5.39 3.52
CA MET A 26 -6.38 4.04 2.99
C MET A 26 -7.66 3.20 3.09
N PRO A 27 -7.87 2.25 2.16
CA PRO A 27 -8.99 1.32 2.21
C PRO A 27 -8.77 0.28 3.32
N LEU A 28 -9.71 0.18 4.27
CA LEU A 28 -9.71 -0.86 5.31
C LEU A 28 -10.20 -2.20 4.76
N HIS A 29 -11.24 -2.15 3.92
CA HIS A 29 -11.82 -3.28 3.17
C HIS A 29 -12.74 -2.73 2.07
N TYR A 30 -13.03 -3.54 1.06
CA TYR A 30 -13.95 -3.26 -0.06
C TYR A 30 -15.30 -3.98 0.10
N GLY A 31 -15.48 -4.67 1.23
CA GLY A 31 -16.78 -5.23 1.63
C GLY A 31 -16.63 -6.20 2.78
N SER A 32 -15.85 -7.26 2.55
CA SER A 32 -15.60 -8.34 3.51
C SER A 32 -14.11 -8.65 3.58
N GLN A 33 -13.51 -8.41 4.75
CA GLN A 33 -12.10 -8.71 4.99
C GLN A 33 -11.79 -10.21 4.86
N ILE A 34 -12.76 -11.08 5.17
CA ILE A 34 -12.62 -12.52 5.07
C ILE A 34 -12.57 -12.95 3.61
N ASP A 35 -13.43 -12.39 2.76
CA ASP A 35 -13.46 -12.72 1.34
C ASP A 35 -12.21 -12.19 0.62
N GLU A 36 -11.74 -10.99 0.99
CA GLU A 36 -10.46 -10.45 0.50
C GLU A 36 -9.28 -11.37 0.88
N HIS A 37 -9.25 -11.86 2.12
CA HIS A 37 -8.23 -12.82 2.55
C HIS A 37 -8.33 -14.16 1.80
N HIS A 38 -9.54 -14.68 1.56
CA HIS A 38 -9.73 -15.91 0.80
C HIS A 38 -9.31 -15.75 -0.66
N ASN A 39 -9.71 -14.66 -1.32
CA ASN A 39 -9.34 -14.36 -2.71
C ASN A 39 -7.82 -14.30 -2.88
N VAL A 40 -7.11 -13.62 -1.97
CA VAL A 40 -5.63 -13.54 -2.01
C VAL A 40 -4.98 -14.92 -1.78
N ARG A 41 -5.59 -15.76 -0.95
CA ARG A 41 -5.05 -17.10 -0.62
C ARG A 41 -5.34 -18.15 -1.69
N GLN A 42 -6.44 -18.01 -2.42
CA GLN A 42 -6.95 -19.03 -3.33
C GLN A 42 -6.75 -18.67 -4.81
N ASP A 43 -6.59 -17.39 -5.12
CA ASP A 43 -6.42 -16.89 -6.49
C ASP A 43 -5.43 -15.70 -6.51
N ALA A 44 -5.95 -14.47 -6.54
CA ALA A 44 -5.15 -13.24 -6.59
C ALA A 44 -5.83 -12.11 -5.81
N GLY A 45 -5.02 -11.16 -5.32
CA GLY A 45 -5.50 -9.91 -4.77
C GLY A 45 -4.50 -8.77 -4.97
N MET A 46 -5.01 -7.55 -5.00
CA MET A 46 -4.24 -6.33 -5.23
C MET A 46 -4.35 -5.40 -4.04
N PHE A 47 -3.22 -4.83 -3.62
CA PHE A 47 -3.14 -3.91 -2.49
C PHE A 47 -2.52 -2.59 -2.95
N ASP A 48 -3.15 -1.48 -2.59
CA ASP A 48 -2.52 -0.16 -2.73
C ASP A 48 -1.51 0.03 -1.59
N VAL A 49 -0.23 -0.03 -1.94
CA VAL A 49 0.89 0.22 -1.03
C VAL A 49 1.60 1.53 -1.34
N SER A 50 0.96 2.45 -2.08
CA SER A 50 1.56 3.72 -2.52
C SER A 50 1.85 4.69 -1.37
N HIS A 51 1.36 4.41 -0.17
CA HIS A 51 1.76 5.13 1.05
C HIS A 51 3.21 4.79 1.46
N MET A 52 3.79 3.70 0.95
CA MET A 52 5.20 3.37 1.15
C MET A 52 6.11 4.34 0.40
N THR A 53 7.30 4.55 0.96
CA THR A 53 8.31 5.41 0.34
C THR A 53 9.27 4.57 -0.48
N ILE A 54 9.36 4.84 -1.78
CA ILE A 54 10.37 4.27 -2.67
C ILE A 54 11.63 5.11 -2.55
N VAL A 55 12.78 4.45 -2.32
CA VAL A 55 14.08 5.12 -2.21
C VAL A 55 15.06 4.47 -3.17
N ASP A 56 15.53 5.25 -4.15
CA ASP A 56 16.53 4.83 -5.11
C ASP A 56 17.94 5.17 -4.65
N TYR A 57 18.85 4.20 -4.73
CA TYR A 57 20.26 4.38 -4.41
C TYR A 57 21.13 4.14 -5.65
N MET A 58 21.88 5.16 -6.06
CA MET A 58 22.77 5.09 -7.22
C MET A 58 24.20 5.41 -6.79
N ALA A 59 25.06 4.40 -6.62
CA ALA A 59 26.49 4.60 -6.35
C ALA A 59 27.37 3.56 -7.05
N ARG A 60 28.57 3.97 -7.50
CA ARG A 60 29.57 3.06 -8.12
C ARG A 60 30.08 1.95 -7.17
N LYS A 61 29.89 2.10 -5.85
CA LYS A 61 30.23 1.11 -4.80
C LYS A 61 29.13 1.01 -3.73
N LEU A 62 27.89 0.71 -4.14
CA LEU A 62 26.77 0.53 -3.20
C LEU A 62 27.04 -0.52 -2.10
N LYS A 63 27.84 -1.55 -2.39
CA LYS A 63 28.16 -2.62 -1.44
C LYS A 63 28.89 -2.17 -0.18
N THR A 64 29.64 -1.06 -0.20
CA THR A 64 30.36 -0.59 1.01
C THR A 64 29.45 0.16 1.99
N PHE A 65 28.30 0.67 1.53
CA PHE A 65 27.40 1.49 2.35
C PHE A 65 26.39 0.65 3.16
N TYR A 66 26.01 -0.53 2.65
CA TYR A 66 25.08 -1.44 3.33
C TYR A 66 25.77 -2.54 4.16
N VAL A 67 27.11 -2.62 4.13
CA VAL A 67 27.88 -3.46 5.06
C VAL A 67 28.23 -2.60 6.27
N ILE A 68 27.29 -2.51 7.19
CA ILE A 68 27.53 -2.16 8.58
C ILE A 68 27.17 -3.43 9.36
N TYR A 69 28.07 -3.85 10.25
CA TYR A 69 27.99 -5.05 11.09
C TYR A 69 26.61 -5.29 11.73
#